data_AF-A0A947A5D0-F1
#
_entry.id   AF-A0A947A5D0-F1
#
_cell.length_a   1.000
_cell.length_b   1.000
_cell.length_c   1.000
_cell.angle_alpha   90.00
_cell.angle_beta   90.00
_cell.angle_gamma   90.00
#
_symmetry.space_group_name_H-M   'P 1'
#
loop_
_entity.id
_entity.type
_entity.pdbx_description
1 polymer ?
#
loop_
_entity_poly.entity_id
_entity_poly.type
_entity_poly.pdbx_seq_one_letter_code
_entity_poly.pdbx_strand_id
1 'polypeptide(L)'
;MMRISSILILLGLAILAVSCNADDDISLADTTNTFQGEVAWVKSYGGSGDENAQSVIETSDGGYAILGFTNSTDGELQGKVLPVNDYWLLKLDTDGNLEWIKTYGGSKDDRGQAVI
;
A
#
# COMPACT_ATOMS: atom_id res chain seq x y z
N MET A 1 -40.39 -7.61 44.10
CA MET A 1 -39.12 -7.34 44.80
C MET A 1 -37.98 -7.57 43.81
N MET A 2 -37.66 -6.55 43.01
CA MET A 2 -36.67 -6.60 41.93
C MET A 2 -35.29 -6.39 42.54
N ARG A 3 -34.38 -7.35 42.37
CA ARG A 3 -33.08 -7.37 43.05
C ARG A 3 -32.19 -6.26 42.50
N ILE A 4 -31.70 -5.41 43.39
CA ILE A 4 -30.84 -4.23 43.14
C ILE A 4 -29.61 -4.58 42.25
N SER A 5 -29.19 -5.85 42.22
CA SER A 5 -28.15 -6.40 41.35
C SER A 5 -28.41 -6.24 39.84
N SER A 6 -29.66 -6.20 39.36
CA SER A 6 -29.96 -6.09 37.93
C SER A 6 -29.91 -4.64 37.42
N ILE A 7 -30.08 -3.66 38.32
CA ILE A 7 -30.04 -2.22 37.99
C ILE A 7 -28.59 -1.73 37.90
N LEU A 8 -27.69 -2.28 38.73
CA LEU A 8 -26.25 -1.98 38.68
C LEU A 8 -25.56 -2.49 37.41
N ILE A 9 -26.02 -3.62 36.84
CA ILE A 9 -25.48 -4.17 35.59
C ILE A 9 -25.95 -3.34 34.37
N LEU A 10 -27.19 -2.82 34.38
CA LEU A 10 -27.67 -1.91 33.33
C LEU A 10 -26.99 -0.53 33.39
N LEU A 11 -26.70 -0.01 34.59
CA LEU A 11 -25.97 1.25 34.74
C LEU A 11 -24.51 1.13 34.29
N GLY A 12 -23.88 -0.03 34.49
CA GLY A 12 -22.52 -0.32 34.03
C GLY A 12 -22.39 -0.46 32.51
N LEU A 13 -23.40 -1.01 31.83
CA LEU A 13 -23.43 -1.10 30.36
C LEU A 13 -23.67 0.25 29.68
N ALA A 14 -24.36 1.19 30.34
CA ALA A 14 -24.62 2.52 29.78
C ALA A 14 -23.35 3.41 29.73
N ILE A 15 -22.40 3.20 30.65
CA ILE A 15 -21.14 3.97 30.72
C ILE A 15 -20.15 3.55 29.61
N LEU A 16 -20.24 2.32 29.10
CA LEU A 16 -19.45 1.84 27.96
C LEU A 16 -19.94 2.37 26.60
N ALA A 17 -21.15 2.94 26.52
CA ALA A 17 -21.71 3.50 25.29
C ALA A 17 -21.35 4.98 25.06
N VAL A 18 -20.70 5.64 26.02
CA VAL A 18 -20.30 7.07 25.92
C VAL A 18 -18.82 7.22 25.53
N SER A 19 -18.10 6.13 25.27
CA SER A 19 -16.73 6.20 24.73
C SER A 19 -16.72 6.31 23.21
N CYS A 20 -17.27 7.41 22.69
CA CYS A 20 -16.85 7.97 21.41
C CYS A 20 -17.12 9.46 21.49
N ASN A 21 -16.24 10.20 22.16
CA ASN A 21 -16.22 11.65 22.01
C ASN A 21 -15.77 11.91 20.57
N ALA A 22 -16.62 12.59 19.80
CA ALA A 22 -16.18 13.24 18.59
C ALA A 22 -15.40 14.49 19.01
N ASP A 23 -14.08 14.36 19.15
CA ASP A 23 -13.13 15.47 19.13
C ASP A 23 -12.61 15.48 17.67
N ASP A 24 -12.80 16.46 16.79
CA ASP A 24 -12.76 17.91 16.89
C ASP A 24 -13.75 18.56 15.90
N ASP A 25 -14.49 19.59 16.31
CA ASP A 25 -15.10 20.54 15.37
C ASP A 25 -14.02 21.52 14.91
N ILE A 26 -13.28 21.16 13.86
CA ILE A 26 -12.27 22.02 13.28
C ILE A 26 -12.96 22.99 12.30
N SER A 27 -13.32 24.19 12.78
CA SER A 27 -13.87 25.27 11.93
C SER A 27 -12.77 26.00 11.16
N LEU A 28 -11.89 25.25 10.49
CA LEU A 28 -10.98 25.80 9.50
C LEU A 28 -11.70 25.67 8.17
N ALA A 29 -11.81 26.75 7.39
CA ALA A 29 -12.21 26.64 6.00
C ALA A 29 -11.31 25.57 5.37
N ASP A 30 -11.91 24.42 5.09
CA ASP A 30 -11.27 23.19 4.70
C ASP A 30 -10.62 23.40 3.33
N THR A 31 -9.37 23.86 3.34
CA THR A 31 -8.50 23.81 2.18
C THR A 31 -7.74 22.49 2.13
N THR A 32 -8.18 21.44 2.82
CA THR A 32 -7.64 20.11 2.56
C THR A 32 -8.20 19.69 1.21
N ASN A 33 -7.32 19.65 0.21
CA ASN A 33 -7.55 18.94 -1.04
C ASN A 33 -7.68 17.45 -0.69
N THR A 34 -8.83 17.07 -0.14
CA THR A 34 -9.18 15.69 0.12
C THR A 34 -9.33 15.00 -1.22
N PHE A 35 -8.58 13.91 -1.40
CA PHE A 35 -8.79 13.02 -2.52
C PHE A 35 -10.22 12.49 -2.44
N GLN A 36 -11.08 12.89 -3.38
CA GLN A 36 -12.48 12.44 -3.47
C GLN A 36 -12.65 11.17 -4.31
N GLY A 37 -11.56 10.61 -4.83
CA GLY A 37 -11.59 9.38 -5.61
C GLY A 37 -11.80 8.14 -4.73
N GLU A 38 -12.32 7.09 -5.33
CA GLU A 38 -12.35 5.75 -4.72
C GLU A 38 -11.06 5.01 -5.09
N VAL A 39 -10.46 4.33 -4.11
CA VAL A 39 -9.30 3.47 -4.36
C VAL A 39 -9.80 2.17 -4.96
N ALA A 40 -9.52 1.95 -6.26
CA ALA A 40 -9.94 0.73 -6.95
C ALA A 40 -9.28 -0.53 -6.38
N TRP A 41 -7.97 -0.46 -6.10
CA TRP A 41 -7.21 -1.56 -5.51
C TRP A 41 -5.93 -1.07 -4.83
N VAL A 42 -5.43 -1.88 -3.90
CA VAL A 42 -4.11 -1.74 -3.28
C VAL A 42 -3.44 -3.10 -3.31
N LYS A 43 -2.25 -3.18 -3.88
CA LYS A 43 -1.46 -4.42 -4.00
C LYS A 43 0.01 -4.14 -3.73
N SER A 44 0.73 -5.17 -3.32
CA SER A 44 2.15 -5.13 -3.06
C SER A 44 2.83 -6.21 -3.90
N TYR A 45 4.01 -5.89 -4.43
CA TYR A 45 4.84 -6.79 -5.22
C TYR A 45 6.28 -6.58 -4.78
N GLY A 46 7.06 -7.65 -4.72
CA GLY A 46 8.43 -7.56 -4.22
C GLY A 46 8.85 -8.79 -3.45
N GLY A 47 9.91 -8.65 -2.67
CA GLY A 47 10.43 -9.73 -1.83
C GLY A 47 10.55 -9.31 -0.37
N SER A 48 11.47 -9.95 0.33
CA SER A 48 11.79 -9.63 1.73
C SER A 48 12.69 -8.41 1.91
N GLY A 49 13.25 -7.87 0.82
CA GLY A 49 14.06 -6.66 0.79
C GLY A 49 13.25 -5.39 0.52
N ASP A 50 13.94 -4.36 0.05
CA ASP A 50 13.37 -3.06 -0.29
C ASP A 50 13.11 -2.95 -1.80
N GLU A 51 11.89 -2.56 -2.15
CA GLU A 51 11.51 -2.08 -3.48
C GLU A 51 11.32 -0.57 -3.48
N ASN A 52 12.00 0.11 -4.40
CA ASN A 52 11.84 1.54 -4.61
C ASN A 52 11.30 1.80 -6.01
N ALA A 53 9.99 1.98 -6.13
CA ALA A 53 9.36 2.44 -7.38
C ALA A 53 9.78 3.90 -7.67
N GLN A 54 10.08 4.19 -8.93
CA GLN A 54 10.56 5.52 -9.37
C GLN A 54 9.67 6.13 -10.45
N SER A 55 9.06 5.29 -11.29
CA SER A 55 8.24 5.77 -12.40
C SER A 55 7.17 4.74 -12.78
N VAL A 56 6.04 5.24 -13.23
CA VAL A 56 4.91 4.45 -13.74
C VAL A 56 4.38 5.09 -15.02
N ILE A 57 4.04 4.27 -16.01
CA ILE A 57 3.33 4.68 -17.22
C ILE A 57 2.15 3.75 -17.47
N GLU A 58 1.09 4.27 -18.09
CA GLU A 58 0.06 3.45 -18.70
C GLU A 58 0.62 2.82 -19.98
N THR A 59 0.32 1.55 -20.21
CA THR A 59 0.72 0.83 -21.41
C THR A 59 -0.38 0.86 -22.46
N SER A 60 -0.03 0.65 -23.74
CA SER A 60 -0.99 0.74 -24.85
C SER A 60 -2.15 -0.27 -24.80
N ASP A 61 -2.03 -1.28 -23.97
CA ASP A 61 -3.07 -2.29 -23.68
C ASP A 61 -3.94 -1.93 -22.46
N GLY A 62 -3.76 -0.74 -21.87
CA GLY A 62 -4.50 -0.25 -20.70
C GLY A 62 -3.94 -0.71 -19.35
N GLY A 63 -2.85 -1.47 -19.34
CA GLY A 63 -2.14 -1.84 -18.11
C GLY A 63 -1.17 -0.77 -17.61
N TYR A 64 -0.23 -1.18 -16.76
CA TYR A 64 0.78 -0.28 -16.19
C TYR A 64 2.17 -0.89 -16.26
N ALA A 65 3.17 -0.12 -16.66
CA ALA A 65 4.57 -0.47 -16.50
C ALA A 65 5.18 0.37 -15.39
N ILE A 66 5.83 -0.29 -14.43
CA ILE A 66 6.45 0.36 -13.27
C ILE A 66 7.94 0.04 -13.28
N LEU A 67 8.77 1.07 -13.20
CA LEU A 67 10.22 0.96 -13.07
C LEU A 67 10.67 1.44 -11.68
N GLY A 68 11.58 0.69 -11.08
CA GLY A 68 12.24 1.01 -9.84
C GLY A 68 13.56 0.27 -9.70
N PHE A 69 13.94 0.00 -8.46
CA PHE A 69 15.03 -0.92 -8.12
C PHE A 69 14.69 -1.71 -6.87
N THR A 70 15.28 -2.91 -6.76
CA THR A 70 15.08 -3.84 -5.64
C THR A 70 16.40 -4.45 -5.20
N ASN A 71 16.56 -4.64 -3.88
CA ASN A 71 17.61 -5.50 -3.31
C ASN A 71 17.10 -6.90 -2.89
N SER A 72 15.83 -7.21 -3.14
CA SER A 72 15.23 -8.51 -2.86
C SER A 72 15.81 -9.60 -3.77
N THR A 73 15.83 -10.83 -3.25
CA THR A 73 16.28 -12.04 -3.98
C THR A 73 15.25 -13.17 -3.95
N ASP A 74 14.02 -12.86 -3.54
CA ASP A 74 12.91 -13.78 -3.32
C ASP A 74 11.58 -13.12 -3.73
N GLY A 75 10.46 -13.69 -3.29
CA GLY A 75 9.12 -13.23 -3.67
C GLY A 75 8.77 -13.58 -5.12
N GLU A 76 8.25 -12.61 -5.87
CA GLU A 76 7.91 -12.80 -7.29
C GLU A 76 9.12 -12.65 -8.24
N LEU A 77 10.32 -12.36 -7.72
CA LEU A 77 11.53 -12.19 -8.52
C LEU A 77 12.10 -13.53 -8.99
N GLN A 78 12.42 -13.63 -10.29
CA GLN A 78 13.04 -14.82 -10.85
C GLN A 78 14.51 -14.59 -11.19
N GLY A 79 15.40 -15.42 -10.61
CA GLY A 79 16.80 -15.52 -11.02
C GLY A 79 17.75 -14.46 -10.45
N LYS A 80 17.27 -13.53 -9.62
CA LYS A 80 18.12 -12.60 -8.86
C LYS A 80 18.67 -13.29 -7.62
N VAL A 81 20.00 -13.28 -7.47
CA VAL A 81 20.71 -14.02 -6.40
C VAL A 81 21.46 -13.10 -5.44
N LEU A 82 21.90 -11.93 -5.91
CA LEU A 82 22.68 -11.00 -5.10
C LEU A 82 21.78 -9.93 -4.46
N PRO A 83 21.93 -9.64 -3.16
CA PRO A 83 21.15 -8.62 -2.45
C PRO A 83 21.72 -7.20 -2.66
N VAL A 84 21.96 -6.84 -3.93
CA VAL A 84 22.35 -5.49 -4.37
C VAL A 84 21.17 -4.85 -5.10
N ASN A 85 21.12 -3.53 -5.21
CA ASN A 85 20.04 -2.90 -5.97
C ASN A 85 20.20 -3.22 -7.46
N ASP A 86 19.19 -3.85 -8.06
CA ASP A 86 19.09 -4.02 -9.51
C ASP A 86 17.80 -3.33 -9.99
N TYR A 87 17.73 -3.01 -11.28
CA TYR A 87 16.49 -2.54 -11.90
C TYR A 87 15.36 -3.52 -11.61
N TRP A 88 14.21 -2.98 -11.21
CA TRP A 88 12.99 -3.72 -10.93
C TRP A 88 11.90 -3.21 -11.87
N LEU A 89 11.51 -4.04 -12.84
CA LEU A 89 10.54 -3.69 -13.87
C LEU A 89 9.36 -4.67 -13.81
N LEU A 90 8.16 -4.14 -13.67
CA LEU A 90 6.91 -4.91 -13.67
C LEU A 90 5.97 -4.39 -14.73
N LYS A 91 5.17 -5.33 -15.24
CA LYS A 91 3.96 -5.04 -15.99
C LYS A 91 2.74 -5.56 -15.24
N LEU A 92 1.75 -4.70 -15.11
CA LEU A 92 0.45 -5.00 -14.55
C LEU A 92 -0.64 -4.91 -15.64
N ASP A 93 -1.72 -5.67 -15.46
CA ASP A 93 -2.97 -5.47 -16.19
C ASP A 93 -3.77 -4.28 -15.63
N THR A 94 -4.96 -4.03 -16.20
CA THR A 94 -5.88 -2.94 -15.81
C THR A 94 -6.35 -3.01 -14.36
N ASP A 95 -6.44 -4.22 -13.81
CA ASP A 95 -6.89 -4.48 -12.43
C ASP A 95 -5.71 -4.55 -11.44
N GLY A 96 -4.51 -4.22 -11.91
CA GLY A 96 -3.27 -4.34 -11.15
C GLY A 96 -2.86 -5.79 -10.91
N ASN A 97 -3.25 -6.79 -11.69
CA ASN A 97 -2.66 -8.12 -11.55
C ASN A 97 -1.30 -8.14 -12.22
N LEU A 98 -0.38 -8.88 -11.61
CA LEU A 98 0.98 -9.01 -12.13
C LEU A 98 0.99 -9.87 -13.39
N GLU A 99 1.43 -9.30 -14.52
CA GLU A 99 1.68 -10.07 -15.74
C GLU A 99 3.11 -10.63 -15.75
N TRP A 100 4.09 -9.81 -15.41
CA TRP A 100 5.48 -10.23 -15.24
C TRP A 100 6.30 -9.25 -14.40
N ILE A 101 7.36 -9.77 -13.76
CA ILE A 101 8.45 -8.98 -13.16
C ILE A 101 9.77 -9.41 -13.79
N LYS A 102 10.65 -8.45 -14.02
CA LYS A 102 12.01 -8.67 -14.49
C LYS A 102 12.98 -7.82 -13.68
N THR A 103 14.15 -8.39 -13.45
CA THR A 103 15.28 -7.68 -12.83
C THR A 103 16.45 -7.61 -13.80
N TYR A 104 17.13 -6.47 -13.83
CA TYR A 104 18.29 -6.25 -14.68
C TYR A 104 19.39 -5.54 -13.90
N GLY A 105 20.62 -6.04 -14.00
CA GLY A 105 21.76 -5.49 -13.29
C GLY A 105 22.86 -6.55 -13.10
N GLY A 106 23.72 -6.35 -12.11
CA GLY A 106 24.90 -7.17 -11.92
C GLY A 106 25.30 -7.33 -10.45
N SER A 107 26.61 -7.26 -10.19
CA SER A 107 27.16 -7.39 -8.83
C SER A 107 27.27 -6.07 -8.07
N LYS A 108 26.78 -4.97 -8.66
CA LYS A 108 26.83 -3.62 -8.12
C LYS A 108 25.43 -3.03 -8.12
N ASP A 109 25.28 -1.86 -7.50
CA ASP A 109 24.02 -1.13 -7.49
C ASP A 109 23.70 -0.51 -8.86
N ASP A 110 22.59 -0.94 -9.45
CA ASP A 110 21.96 -0.43 -10.66
C ASP A 110 20.54 0.08 -10.31
N ARG A 111 20.30 1.39 -10.46
CA ARG A 111 19.07 2.05 -9.99
C ARG A 111 18.32 2.75 -11.11
N GLY A 112 17.07 2.32 -11.35
CA GLY A 112 16.15 2.94 -12.31
C GLY A 112 15.77 4.36 -11.90
N GLN A 113 15.39 5.20 -12.86
CA GLN A 113 14.92 6.57 -12.58
C GLN A 113 13.59 6.87 -13.28
N ALA A 114 13.49 6.60 -14.59
CA ALA A 114 12.28 6.87 -15.34
C ALA A 114 12.04 5.83 -16.44
N VAL A 115 10.77 5.50 -16.67
CA VAL A 115 10.28 4.85 -17.88
C VAL A 115 9.48 5.88 -18.67
N ILE A 116 9.64 5.92 -20.00
CA ILE A 116 9.05 6.92 -20.90
C ILE A 116 8.30 6.26 -22.05
#